data_AF-A0A0E3MI47-F1
#
_entry.id   AF-A0A0E3MI47-F1
#
_cell.length_a   1.000
_cell.length_b   1.000
_cell.length_c   1.000
_cell.angle_alpha   90.00
_cell.angle_beta   90.00
_cell.angle_gamma   90.00
#
_symmetry.space_group_name_H-M   'P 1'
#
loop_
_entity.id
_entity.type
_entity.pdbx_description
1 polymer ?
#
loop_
_entity_poly.entity_id
_entity_poly.type
_entity_poly.pdbx_seq_one_letter_code
_entity_poly.pdbx_strand_id
1 'polypeptide(L)'
;MRVLTKLILIVFVFEVVLFLIASAIPQNNPILVSQFNSTENQVLNQSYFGKVLMIFANNVRVGLLDFIPAVGMIILAISIYSTGAVLSAFSASLNVPGILSALGLMTLPHSWLELPSYAIAASSGLYIIIRPREWIRGLLTLIMVPIELFLAALVESGEFYVSNPYILWLYSIPAFVFLYFLYEFLQRRAENYIKVRAPVAPKQQNIVQLQTYADYLARYNQSWNTASYYETQGNLSEAMRYYWEAIFYLITAVGNKLGMPTLSKEDQDNVIRSVAYRVGNPQLYDIYNEAFKIRIENRINDFQIFKEYLSQLARYLNSI
;
A
#
# COMPACT_ATOMS: atom_id res chain seq x y z
N MET A 1 2.97 -2.95 0.95
CA MET A 1 3.03 -1.48 1.03
C MET A 1 1.70 -0.93 1.53
N ARG A 2 1.70 -0.12 2.61
CA ARG A 2 0.49 0.47 3.22
C ARG A 2 -0.19 1.42 2.22
N VAL A 3 -1.50 1.62 2.32
CA VAL A 3 -2.26 2.51 1.41
C VAL A 3 -1.70 3.93 1.43
N LEU A 4 -1.40 4.48 2.61
CA LEU A 4 -0.77 5.80 2.75
C LEU A 4 0.58 5.87 2.02
N THR A 5 1.43 4.85 2.14
CA THR A 5 2.72 4.79 1.42
C THR A 5 2.52 4.80 -0.10
N LYS A 6 1.51 4.09 -0.61
CA LYS A 6 1.16 4.12 -2.03
C LYS A 6 0.73 5.52 -2.48
N LEU A 7 -0.09 6.20 -1.67
CA LEU A 7 -0.52 7.57 -1.96
C LEU A 7 0.68 8.52 -2.01
N ILE A 8 1.57 8.47 -1.00
CA ILE A 8 2.79 9.29 -0.95
C ILE A 8 3.60 9.13 -2.23
N LEU A 9 3.85 7.89 -2.67
CA LEU A 9 4.63 7.66 -3.89
C LEU A 9 3.93 8.18 -5.16
N ILE A 10 2.61 8.01 -5.27
CA ILE A 10 1.85 8.52 -6.42
C ILE A 10 1.88 10.05 -6.44
N VAL A 11 1.64 10.69 -5.30
CA VAL A 11 1.64 12.15 -5.18
C VAL A 11 3.04 12.71 -5.41
N PHE A 12 4.09 12.06 -4.91
CA PHE A 12 5.47 12.45 -5.14
C PHE A 12 5.84 12.42 -6.63
N VAL A 13 5.49 11.35 -7.34
CA VAL A 13 5.71 11.28 -8.80
C VAL A 13 4.93 12.38 -9.53
N PHE A 14 3.68 12.61 -9.14
CA PHE A 14 2.86 13.70 -9.70
C PHE A 14 3.50 15.09 -9.47
N GLU A 15 3.95 15.36 -8.25
CA GLU A 15 4.64 16.59 -7.86
C GLU A 15 5.92 16.81 -8.68
N VAL A 16 6.79 15.80 -8.80
CA VAL A 16 8.03 15.90 -9.58
C VAL A 16 7.72 16.18 -11.06
N VAL A 17 6.74 15.47 -11.63
CA VAL A 17 6.33 15.70 -13.02
C VAL A 17 5.78 17.12 -13.20
N LEU A 18 4.95 17.59 -12.28
CA LEU A 18 4.37 18.93 -12.33
C LEU A 18 5.44 20.02 -12.21
N PHE A 19 6.40 19.85 -11.30
CA PHE A 19 7.54 20.76 -11.13
C PHE A 19 8.33 20.88 -12.43
N LEU A 20 8.71 19.75 -13.03
CA LEU A 20 9.47 19.73 -14.29
C LEU A 20 8.68 20.36 -15.44
N ILE A 21 7.39 20.07 -15.57
CA ILE A 21 6.52 20.70 -16.59
C ILE A 21 6.47 22.21 -16.37
N ALA A 22 6.20 22.67 -15.15
CA ALA A 22 6.10 24.09 -14.84
C ALA A 22 7.43 24.83 -15.12
N SER A 23 8.57 24.21 -14.80
CA SER A 23 9.89 24.76 -15.11
C SER A 23 10.27 24.71 -16.59
N ALA A 24 9.68 23.81 -17.38
CA ALA A 24 9.94 23.72 -18.81
C ALA A 24 9.19 24.78 -19.62
N ILE A 25 8.09 25.33 -19.11
CA ILE A 25 7.33 26.40 -19.78
C ILE A 25 8.09 27.72 -19.62
N PRO A 26 8.60 28.35 -20.70
CA PRO A 26 9.35 29.60 -20.59
C PRO A 26 8.49 30.72 -20.00
N GLN A 27 8.99 31.36 -18.93
CA GLN A 27 8.33 32.48 -18.26
C GLN A 27 9.15 33.76 -18.45
N ASN A 28 8.64 34.75 -19.19
CA ASN A 28 9.28 36.06 -19.28
C ASN A 28 8.53 37.05 -18.37
N ASN A 29 8.73 36.92 -17.05
CA ASN A 29 8.03 37.71 -16.05
C ASN A 29 9.00 38.45 -15.11
N PRO A 30 9.33 39.72 -15.37
CA PRO A 30 10.24 40.51 -14.54
C PRO A 30 9.79 40.67 -13.08
N ILE A 31 8.48 40.56 -12.80
CA ILE A 31 7.94 40.64 -11.44
C ILE A 31 8.32 39.39 -10.64
N LEU A 32 8.26 38.20 -11.24
CA LEU A 32 8.69 36.97 -10.58
C LEU A 32 10.20 36.98 -10.31
N VAL A 33 10.99 37.50 -11.25
CA VAL A 33 12.45 37.64 -11.09
C VAL A 33 12.78 38.61 -9.96
N SER A 34 12.10 39.77 -9.87
CA SER A 34 12.35 40.73 -8.79
C SER A 34 11.91 40.20 -7.42
N GLN A 35 10.82 39.44 -7.36
CA GLN A 35 10.40 38.74 -6.15
C GLN A 35 11.44 37.71 -5.71
N PHE A 36 11.92 36.87 -6.64
CA PHE A 36 12.98 35.89 -6.37
C PHE A 36 14.24 36.59 -5.81
N ASN A 37 14.75 37.60 -6.52
CA ASN A 37 15.95 38.33 -6.10
C ASN A 37 15.75 39.01 -4.73
N SER A 38 14.56 39.52 -4.43
CA SER A 38 14.27 40.10 -3.12
C SER A 38 14.32 39.03 -2.02
N THR A 39 13.73 37.87 -2.25
CA THR A 39 13.74 36.75 -1.29
C THR A 39 15.15 36.19 -1.11
N GLU A 40 15.88 35.97 -2.19
CA GLU A 40 17.26 35.49 -2.16
C GLU A 40 18.17 36.45 -1.38
N ASN A 41 18.09 37.75 -1.64
CA ASN A 41 18.86 38.74 -0.90
C ASN A 41 18.52 38.78 0.60
N GLN A 42 17.26 38.54 0.97
CA GLN A 42 16.90 38.44 2.38
C GLN A 42 17.53 37.23 3.06
N VAL A 43 17.60 36.09 2.36
CA VAL A 43 18.22 34.84 2.86
C VAL A 43 19.74 34.98 2.92
N LEU A 44 20.39 35.47 1.85
CA LEU A 44 21.84 35.60 1.75
C LEU A 44 22.44 36.41 2.91
N ASN A 45 21.73 37.46 3.35
CA ASN A 45 22.17 38.35 4.42
C ASN A 45 21.99 37.80 5.85
N GLN A 46 21.46 36.58 6.01
CA GLN A 46 21.32 35.95 7.34
C GLN A 46 22.57 35.15 7.76
N SER A 47 22.71 34.90 9.06
CA SER A 47 23.60 33.84 9.56
C SER A 47 23.16 32.46 9.05
N TYR A 48 24.01 31.43 9.15
CA TYR A 48 23.64 30.07 8.76
C TYR A 48 22.30 29.63 9.39
N PHE A 49 22.16 29.75 10.71
CA PHE A 49 20.90 29.39 11.37
C PHE A 49 19.75 30.33 11.02
N GLY A 50 20.03 31.60 10.70
CA GLY A 50 19.00 32.50 10.17
C GLY A 50 18.47 32.05 8.80
N LYS A 51 19.34 31.58 7.90
CA LYS A 51 18.95 30.95 6.62
C LYS A 51 18.07 29.73 6.85
N VAL A 52 18.51 28.82 7.72
CA VAL A 52 17.78 27.59 8.06
C VAL A 52 16.37 27.93 8.52
N LEU A 53 16.21 28.87 9.46
CA LEU A 53 14.91 29.24 9.99
C LEU A 53 14.01 29.91 8.94
N MET A 54 14.56 30.76 8.07
CA MET A 54 13.78 31.41 7.00
C MET A 54 13.27 30.39 5.97
N ILE A 55 14.15 29.52 5.47
CA ILE A 55 13.81 28.46 4.51
C ILE A 55 12.79 27.50 5.14
N PHE A 56 13.09 27.01 6.34
CA PHE A 56 12.21 26.12 7.09
C PHE A 56 10.82 26.72 7.32
N ALA A 57 10.73 27.97 7.78
CA ALA A 57 9.45 28.61 8.08
C ALA A 57 8.61 28.79 6.80
N ASN A 58 9.25 29.15 5.69
CA ASN A 58 8.58 29.22 4.40
C ASN A 58 8.02 27.86 3.98
N ASN A 59 8.88 26.83 3.99
CA ASN A 59 8.51 25.52 3.45
C ASN A 59 7.50 24.81 4.34
N VAL A 60 7.62 24.91 5.67
CA VAL A 60 6.63 24.33 6.59
C VAL A 60 5.28 25.03 6.46
N ARG A 61 5.25 26.34 6.24
CA ARG A 61 3.99 27.04 5.99
C ARG A 61 3.27 26.45 4.76
N VAL A 62 4.00 26.22 3.67
CA VAL A 62 3.44 25.59 2.46
C VAL A 62 3.02 24.14 2.74
N GLY A 63 3.90 23.33 3.32
CA GLY A 63 3.60 21.91 3.60
C GLY A 63 2.43 21.71 4.56
N LEU A 64 2.23 22.59 5.54
CA LEU A 64 1.05 22.52 6.41
C LEU A 64 -0.26 22.88 5.69
N LEU A 65 -0.21 23.74 4.67
CA LEU A 65 -1.37 24.02 3.82
C LEU A 65 -1.70 22.82 2.92
N ASP A 66 -0.68 22.12 2.43
CA ASP A 66 -0.86 20.90 1.62
C ASP A 66 -1.51 19.76 2.41
N PHE A 67 -1.38 19.75 3.74
CA PHE A 67 -2.05 18.77 4.59
C PHE A 67 -3.57 18.94 4.68
N ILE A 68 -4.12 20.11 4.33
CA ILE A 68 -5.56 20.37 4.51
C ILE A 68 -6.38 19.34 3.72
N PRO A 69 -7.24 18.53 4.36
CA PRO A 69 -8.05 17.55 3.66
C PRO A 69 -8.89 18.19 2.54
N ALA A 70 -9.03 17.49 1.42
CA ALA A 70 -9.78 17.84 0.21
C ALA A 70 -9.12 18.91 -0.67
N VAL A 71 -8.62 19.99 -0.08
CA VAL A 71 -8.03 21.11 -0.83
C VAL A 71 -6.51 21.05 -0.93
N GLY A 72 -5.84 20.29 -0.06
CA GLY A 72 -4.39 20.19 0.02
C GLY A 72 -3.72 19.74 -1.29
N MET A 73 -4.33 18.84 -2.05
CA MET A 73 -3.84 18.44 -3.37
C MET A 73 -3.87 19.58 -4.39
N ILE A 74 -4.85 20.48 -4.30
CA ILE A 74 -4.94 21.66 -5.17
C ILE A 74 -3.87 22.68 -4.76
N ILE A 75 -3.68 22.88 -3.45
CA ILE A 75 -2.65 23.77 -2.92
C ILE A 75 -1.26 23.28 -3.34
N LEU A 76 -0.98 21.98 -3.20
CA LEU A 76 0.25 21.34 -3.67
C LEU A 76 0.49 21.63 -5.16
N ALA A 77 -0.53 21.45 -6.00
CA ALA A 77 -0.39 21.69 -7.43
C ALA A 77 -0.08 23.18 -7.73
N ILE A 78 -0.72 24.10 -7.03
CA ILE A 78 -0.48 25.55 -7.17
C ILE A 78 0.92 25.91 -6.69
N SER A 79 1.33 25.43 -5.51
CA SER A 79 2.63 25.74 -4.91
C SER A 79 3.77 25.22 -5.79
N ILE A 80 3.71 23.97 -6.22
CA ILE A 80 4.72 23.33 -7.07
C ILE A 80 4.78 23.98 -8.46
N TYR A 81 3.62 24.30 -9.05
CA TYR A 81 3.60 25.05 -10.30
C TYR A 81 4.22 26.43 -10.14
N SER A 82 3.89 27.14 -9.05
CA SER A 82 4.46 28.47 -8.76
C SER A 82 5.98 28.41 -8.58
N THR A 83 6.50 27.43 -7.85
CA THR A 83 7.94 27.23 -7.68
C THR A 83 8.62 26.96 -9.03
N GLY A 84 8.06 26.08 -9.84
CA GLY A 84 8.58 25.78 -11.18
C GLY A 84 8.54 27.01 -12.11
N ALA A 85 7.48 27.82 -12.04
CA ALA A 85 7.34 29.05 -12.83
C ALA A 85 8.32 30.15 -12.40
N VAL A 86 8.55 30.32 -11.09
CA VAL A 86 9.58 31.25 -10.57
C VAL A 86 10.96 30.82 -11.04
N LEU A 87 11.29 29.53 -10.94
CA LEU A 87 12.55 28.99 -11.43
C LEU A 87 12.72 29.19 -12.94
N SER A 88 11.66 28.96 -13.72
CA SER A 88 11.65 29.22 -15.17
C SER A 88 11.91 30.70 -15.47
N ALA A 89 11.25 31.61 -14.75
CA ALA A 89 11.41 33.06 -14.95
C ALA A 89 12.81 33.54 -14.62
N PHE A 90 13.36 33.09 -13.50
CA PHE A 90 14.73 33.39 -13.10
C PHE A 90 15.75 32.83 -14.10
N SER A 91 15.60 31.56 -14.49
CA SER A 91 16.52 30.91 -15.44
C SER A 91 16.49 31.60 -16.81
N ALA A 92 15.31 31.97 -17.29
CA ALA A 92 15.15 32.71 -18.55
C ALA A 92 15.89 34.06 -18.51
N SER A 93 15.90 34.77 -17.37
CA SER A 93 16.67 36.00 -17.19
C SER A 93 18.19 35.81 -17.32
N LEU A 94 18.67 34.60 -17.08
CA LEU A 94 20.06 34.18 -17.25
C LEU A 94 20.33 33.52 -18.62
N ASN A 95 19.34 33.50 -19.52
CA ASN A 95 19.37 32.77 -20.80
C ASN A 95 19.60 31.25 -20.63
N VAL A 96 19.15 30.68 -19.50
CA VAL A 96 19.19 29.24 -19.22
C VAL A 96 17.77 28.67 -19.34
N PRO A 97 17.55 27.56 -20.06
CA PRO A 97 16.26 26.86 -20.05
C PRO A 97 15.87 26.43 -18.64
N GLY A 98 14.67 26.80 -18.17
CA GLY A 98 14.21 26.50 -16.81
C GLY A 98 14.22 25.01 -16.45
N ILE A 99 13.96 24.13 -17.41
CA ILE A 99 14.05 22.67 -17.21
C ILE A 99 15.48 22.21 -16.85
N LEU A 100 16.53 22.85 -17.38
CA LEU A 100 17.91 22.50 -17.04
C LEU A 100 18.24 22.91 -15.61
N SER A 101 17.77 24.10 -15.17
CA SER A 101 17.90 24.52 -13.78
C SER A 101 17.13 23.60 -12.84
N ALA A 102 15.92 23.18 -13.21
CA ALA A 102 15.12 22.24 -12.42
C ALA A 102 15.81 20.87 -12.29
N LEU A 103 16.34 20.33 -13.38
CA LEU A 103 17.11 19.09 -13.34
C LEU A 103 18.39 19.25 -12.50
N GLY A 104 19.06 20.41 -12.58
CA GLY A 104 20.20 20.75 -11.74
C GLY A 104 19.86 20.72 -10.25
N LEU A 105 18.79 21.40 -9.83
CA LEU A 105 18.29 21.36 -8.45
C LEU A 105 17.95 19.94 -8.02
N MET A 106 17.30 19.16 -8.87
CA MET A 106 16.99 17.74 -8.60
C MET A 106 18.24 16.85 -8.42
N THR A 107 19.45 17.32 -8.72
CA THR A 107 20.69 16.59 -8.38
C THR A 107 21.21 16.91 -6.98
N LEU A 108 20.67 17.95 -6.33
CA LEU A 108 21.07 18.40 -5.01
C LEU A 108 20.27 17.69 -3.91
N PRO A 109 20.90 17.43 -2.75
CA PRO A 109 20.27 16.62 -1.70
C PRO A 109 19.09 17.32 -1.00
N HIS A 110 19.04 18.66 -0.94
CA HIS A 110 17.93 19.35 -0.29
C HIS A 110 16.60 19.07 -1.00
N SER A 111 16.58 19.00 -2.34
CA SER A 111 15.35 18.73 -3.10
C SER A 111 14.75 17.34 -2.78
N TRP A 112 15.61 16.35 -2.50
CA TRP A 112 15.17 15.01 -2.12
C TRP A 112 14.77 14.87 -0.64
N LEU A 113 15.10 15.87 0.19
CA LEU A 113 14.56 15.98 1.55
C LEU A 113 13.27 16.79 1.57
N GLU A 114 13.15 17.80 0.71
CA GLU A 114 12.04 18.76 0.70
C GLU A 114 10.80 18.25 -0.05
N LEU A 115 10.94 17.84 -1.31
CA LEU A 115 9.80 17.45 -2.15
C LEU A 115 8.99 16.29 -1.55
N PRO A 116 9.61 15.22 -0.98
CA PRO A 116 8.84 14.18 -0.32
C PRO A 116 7.96 14.70 0.83
N SER A 117 8.34 15.79 1.51
CA SER A 117 7.55 16.35 2.60
C SER A 117 6.21 16.90 2.13
N TYR A 118 6.16 17.52 0.96
CA TYR A 118 4.93 18.03 0.36
C TYR A 118 4.01 16.88 -0.07
N ALA A 119 4.58 15.85 -0.72
CA ALA A 119 3.84 14.63 -1.04
C ALA A 119 3.30 13.92 0.22
N ILE A 120 4.08 13.87 1.31
CA ILE A 120 3.66 13.32 2.59
C ILE A 120 2.51 14.13 3.19
N ALA A 121 2.60 15.46 3.19
CA ALA A 121 1.56 16.33 3.70
C ALA A 121 0.23 16.12 2.95
N ALA A 122 0.24 16.29 1.62
CA ALA A 122 -0.93 16.16 0.78
C ALA A 122 -1.56 14.75 0.84
N SER A 123 -0.72 13.72 0.81
CA SER A 123 -1.19 12.34 0.92
C SER A 123 -1.78 12.04 2.30
N SER A 124 -1.23 12.61 3.37
CA SER A 124 -1.75 12.43 4.73
C SER A 124 -3.11 13.10 4.90
N GLY A 125 -3.30 14.30 4.33
CA GLY A 125 -4.58 14.98 4.27
C GLY A 125 -5.63 14.21 3.46
N LEU A 126 -5.25 13.75 2.27
CA LEU A 126 -6.09 12.92 1.41
C LEU A 126 -6.45 11.57 2.06
N TYR A 127 -5.50 10.95 2.77
CA TYR A 127 -5.72 9.68 3.47
C TYR A 127 -6.82 9.77 4.51
N ILE A 128 -6.93 10.90 5.23
CA ILE A 128 -8.00 11.11 6.21
C ILE A 128 -9.38 11.08 5.55
N ILE A 129 -9.49 11.49 4.28
CA ILE A 129 -10.75 11.40 3.52
C ILE A 129 -11.03 9.99 3.04
N ILE A 130 -10.00 9.30 2.51
CA ILE A 130 -10.16 7.94 1.96
C ILE A 130 -10.39 6.91 3.08
N ARG A 131 -9.74 7.11 4.24
CA ARG A 131 -9.77 6.22 5.40
C ARG A 131 -10.06 7.01 6.69
N PRO A 132 -11.27 7.58 6.83
CA PRO A 132 -11.61 8.45 7.96
C PRO A 132 -11.54 7.72 9.32
N ARG A 133 -11.74 6.40 9.35
CA ARG A 133 -11.59 5.59 10.56
C ARG A 133 -10.13 5.41 11.02
N GLU A 134 -9.17 5.70 10.15
CA GLU A 134 -7.73 5.55 10.38
C GLU A 134 -7.01 6.91 10.38
N TRP A 135 -7.75 8.01 10.61
CA TRP A 135 -7.25 9.40 10.53
C TRP A 135 -5.97 9.65 11.36
N ILE A 136 -5.82 8.95 12.48
CA ILE A 136 -4.64 9.04 13.35
C ILE A 136 -3.35 8.69 12.60
N ARG A 137 -3.41 7.81 11.61
CA ARG A 137 -2.25 7.49 10.76
C ARG A 137 -1.84 8.69 9.92
N GLY A 138 -2.79 9.40 9.32
CA GLY A 138 -2.52 10.62 8.57
C GLY A 138 -1.87 11.68 9.47
N LEU A 139 -2.42 11.93 10.65
CA LEU A 139 -1.85 12.90 11.59
C LEU A 139 -0.48 12.52 12.15
N LEU A 140 -0.26 11.25 12.49
CA LEU A 140 1.06 10.83 12.96
C LEU A 140 2.09 10.96 11.84
N THR A 141 1.69 10.71 10.58
CA THR A 141 2.59 10.88 9.43
C THR A 141 2.89 12.35 9.16
N LEU A 142 1.99 13.28 9.48
CA LEU A 142 2.24 14.72 9.37
C LEU A 142 3.44 15.19 10.20
N ILE A 143 3.81 14.48 11.28
CA ILE A 143 5.01 14.77 12.10
C ILE A 143 6.29 14.72 11.26
N MET A 144 6.31 13.91 10.18
CA MET A 144 7.44 13.86 9.25
C MET A 144 7.70 15.21 8.60
N VAL A 145 6.65 15.95 8.21
CA VAL A 145 6.75 17.17 7.41
C VAL A 145 7.66 18.23 8.02
N PRO A 146 7.44 18.71 9.27
CA PRO A 146 8.35 19.69 9.86
C PRO A 146 9.75 19.12 10.13
N ILE A 147 9.91 17.82 10.35
CA ILE A 147 11.22 17.22 10.60
C ILE A 147 12.03 17.16 9.31
N GLU A 148 11.43 16.66 8.25
CA GLU A 148 12.05 16.58 6.92
C GLU A 148 12.39 17.96 6.37
N LEU A 149 11.46 18.92 6.44
CA LEU A 149 11.69 20.29 5.97
C LEU A 149 12.76 21.02 6.78
N PHE A 150 12.90 20.73 8.07
CA PHE A 150 14.00 21.27 8.86
C PHE A 150 15.36 20.70 8.43
N LEU A 151 15.42 19.39 8.15
CA LEU A 151 16.62 18.73 7.62
C LEU A 151 16.96 19.23 6.21
N ALA A 152 15.96 19.43 5.35
CA ALA A 152 16.13 20.05 4.04
C ALA A 152 16.73 21.45 4.16
N ALA A 153 16.17 22.30 5.04
CA ALA A 153 16.66 23.65 5.26
C ALA A 153 18.09 23.72 5.83
N LEU A 154 18.48 22.74 6.67
CA LEU A 154 19.87 22.58 7.12
C LEU A 154 20.80 22.31 5.94
N VAL A 155 20.42 21.38 5.06
CA VAL A 155 21.21 21.01 3.89
C VAL A 155 21.29 22.17 2.90
N GLU A 156 20.16 22.77 2.53
CA GLU A 156 20.09 23.92 1.61
C GLU A 156 20.89 25.12 2.15
N SER A 157 20.77 25.43 3.43
CA SER A 157 21.59 26.50 4.04
C SER A 157 23.08 26.19 4.00
N GLY A 158 23.46 24.91 4.03
CA GLY A 158 24.84 24.45 3.89
C GLY A 158 25.42 24.67 2.50
N GLU A 159 24.59 24.67 1.46
CA GLU A 159 25.01 24.86 0.07
C GLU A 159 25.70 26.22 -0.15
N PHE A 160 25.34 27.23 0.64
CA PHE A 160 25.98 28.56 0.61
C PHE A 160 27.41 28.59 1.18
N TYR A 161 27.85 27.55 1.90
CA TYR A 161 29.13 27.53 2.62
C TYR A 161 30.11 26.48 2.11
N VAL A 162 29.71 25.65 1.14
CA VAL A 162 30.54 24.60 0.57
C VAL A 162 30.89 24.93 -0.89
N SER A 163 32.14 24.68 -1.28
CA SER A 163 32.57 24.92 -2.67
C SER A 163 31.97 23.91 -3.65
N ASN A 164 31.61 22.72 -3.18
CA ASN A 164 30.95 21.69 -3.96
C ASN A 164 29.68 21.23 -3.21
N PRO A 165 28.47 21.63 -3.64
CA PRO A 165 27.24 21.30 -2.94
C PRO A 165 26.94 19.78 -2.93
N TYR A 166 27.52 19.01 -3.87
CA TYR A 166 27.35 17.56 -3.89
C TYR A 166 27.98 16.85 -2.68
N ILE A 167 28.90 17.47 -1.95
CA ILE A 167 29.43 16.90 -0.70
C ILE A 167 28.34 16.73 0.37
N LEU A 168 27.26 17.51 0.28
CA LEU A 168 26.17 17.46 1.23
C LEU A 168 25.37 16.16 1.17
N TRP A 169 25.45 15.40 0.07
CA TRP A 169 24.88 14.05 0.00
C TRP A 169 25.41 13.13 1.10
N LEU A 170 26.69 13.26 1.47
CA LEU A 170 27.29 12.50 2.57
C LEU A 170 26.58 12.77 3.91
N TYR A 171 26.20 14.03 4.13
CA TYR A 171 25.50 14.47 5.35
C TYR A 171 23.99 14.18 5.31
N SER A 172 23.41 14.04 4.12
CA SER A 172 22.00 13.68 3.94
C SER A 172 21.72 12.18 4.10
N ILE A 173 22.71 11.30 3.92
CA ILE A 173 22.51 9.84 4.11
C ILE A 173 22.01 9.52 5.54
N PRO A 174 22.66 10.00 6.63
CA PRO A 174 22.12 9.81 7.98
C PRO A 174 20.71 10.38 8.16
N ALA A 175 20.39 11.51 7.52
CA ALA A 175 19.05 12.08 7.54
C ALA A 175 18.01 11.14 6.91
N PHE A 176 18.27 10.60 5.72
CA PHE A 176 17.38 9.63 5.07
C PHE A 176 17.18 8.37 5.91
N VAL A 177 18.24 7.83 6.50
CA VAL A 177 18.17 6.66 7.39
C VAL A 177 17.30 6.96 8.61
N PHE A 178 17.52 8.12 9.24
CA PHE A 178 16.71 8.59 10.37
C PHE A 178 15.23 8.73 9.99
N LEU A 179 14.93 9.38 8.86
CA LEU A 179 13.57 9.59 8.36
C LEU A 179 12.86 8.27 8.05
N TYR A 180 13.56 7.29 7.45
CA TYR A 180 13.01 5.96 7.22
C TYR A 180 12.60 5.28 8.53
N PHE A 181 13.46 5.29 9.54
CA PHE A 181 13.15 4.67 10.84
C PHE A 181 12.06 5.44 11.59
N LEU A 182 12.05 6.77 11.50
CA LEU A 182 11.00 7.60 12.08
C LEU A 182 9.64 7.30 11.43
N TYR A 183 9.59 7.18 10.10
CA TYR A 183 8.39 6.79 9.38
C TYR A 183 7.88 5.43 9.85
N GLU A 184 8.74 4.41 9.89
CA GLU A 184 8.34 3.08 10.36
C GLU A 184 7.87 3.08 11.82
N PHE A 185 8.53 3.85 12.68
CA PHE A 185 8.10 4.05 14.06
C PHE A 185 6.68 4.65 14.14
N LEU A 186 6.42 5.73 13.40
CA LEU A 186 5.13 6.41 13.37
C LEU A 186 4.03 5.50 12.81
N GLN A 187 4.31 4.73 11.76
CA GLN A 187 3.35 3.79 11.21
C GLN A 187 3.00 2.66 12.18
N ARG A 188 4.00 2.10 12.88
CA ARG A 188 3.77 1.09 13.94
C ARG A 188 2.95 1.66 15.09
N ARG A 189 3.22 2.91 15.51
CA ARG A 189 2.40 3.61 16.51
C ARG A 189 0.96 3.76 16.03
N ALA A 190 0.76 4.21 14.80
CA ALA A 190 -0.57 4.35 14.21
C ALA A 190 -1.33 3.01 14.18
N GLU A 191 -0.66 1.91 13.81
CA GLU A 191 -1.26 0.56 13.84
C GLU A 191 -1.71 0.15 15.24
N ASN A 192 -0.91 0.43 16.26
CA ASN A 192 -1.28 0.14 17.64
C ASN A 192 -2.51 0.95 18.07
N TYR A 193 -2.56 2.24 17.74
CA TYR A 193 -3.73 3.08 18.02
C TYR A 193 -4.99 2.61 17.29
N ILE A 194 -4.87 2.25 16.01
CA ILE A 194 -5.99 1.76 15.19
C ILE A 194 -6.48 0.41 15.72
N LYS A 195 -5.60 -0.51 16.12
CA LYS A 195 -6.00 -1.80 16.71
C LYS A 195 -6.74 -1.63 18.04
N VAL A 196 -6.31 -0.67 18.87
CA VAL A 196 -6.97 -0.36 20.16
C VAL A 196 -8.34 0.31 19.96
N ARG A 197 -8.49 1.13 18.91
CA ARG A 197 -9.72 1.90 18.61
C ARG A 197 -10.67 1.22 17.64
N ALA A 198 -10.22 0.23 16.88
CA ALA A 198 -11.15 -0.68 16.24
C ALA A 198 -12.06 -1.11 17.39
N PRO A 199 -13.40 -0.93 17.28
CA PRO A 199 -14.27 -1.60 18.23
C PRO A 199 -13.73 -3.02 18.25
N VAL A 200 -13.49 -3.56 19.46
CA VAL A 200 -13.60 -5.00 19.61
C VAL A 200 -14.95 -5.22 18.95
N ALA A 201 -14.96 -5.67 17.69
CA ALA A 201 -16.17 -6.10 17.03
C ALA A 201 -16.81 -6.88 18.15
N PRO A 202 -18.01 -6.46 18.65
CA PRO A 202 -18.58 -7.09 19.83
C PRO A 202 -18.27 -8.53 19.59
N LYS A 203 -17.55 -9.18 20.53
CA LYS A 203 -17.35 -10.60 20.37
C LYS A 203 -18.78 -11.04 20.11
N GLN A 204 -19.10 -11.32 18.85
CA GLN A 204 -19.71 -12.52 18.48
C GLN A 204 -18.90 -13.50 19.37
N GLN A 205 -19.35 -13.77 20.60
CA GLN A 205 -20.62 -14.42 20.86
C GLN A 205 -21.35 -14.66 19.51
N ASN A 206 -20.79 -15.32 18.48
CA ASN A 206 -20.05 -16.55 18.58
C ASN A 206 -20.29 -17.22 19.94
N ILE A 207 -21.58 -17.26 20.35
CA ILE A 207 -22.28 -18.52 20.26
C ILE A 207 -21.76 -19.08 18.95
N VAL A 208 -20.64 -19.78 19.03
CA VAL A 208 -20.30 -20.76 18.05
C VAL A 208 -21.58 -21.57 18.10
N GLN A 209 -22.53 -21.25 17.21
CA GLN A 209 -23.34 -22.29 16.65
C GLN A 209 -22.24 -23.20 16.15
N LEU A 210 -21.90 -24.19 16.98
CA LEU A 210 -21.05 -25.30 16.63
C LEU A 210 -21.61 -25.69 15.29
N GLN A 211 -20.93 -25.26 14.20
CA GLN A 211 -21.41 -25.55 12.87
C GLN A 211 -21.44 -27.05 12.84
N THR A 212 -22.67 -27.55 12.90
CA THR A 212 -22.90 -28.93 13.23
C THR A 212 -22.47 -29.75 12.03
N TYR A 213 -22.23 -31.03 12.25
CA TYR A 213 -22.10 -31.99 11.16
C TYR A 213 -23.22 -31.82 10.10
N ALA A 214 -24.45 -31.51 10.54
CA ALA A 214 -25.59 -31.28 9.67
C ALA A 214 -25.46 -30.02 8.79
N ASP A 215 -24.90 -28.92 9.33
CA ASP A 215 -24.70 -27.67 8.57
C ASP A 215 -23.72 -27.86 7.41
N TYR A 216 -22.63 -28.60 7.66
CA TYR A 216 -21.64 -28.92 6.63
C TYR A 216 -22.18 -29.88 5.57
N LEU A 217 -23.01 -30.87 5.96
CA LEU A 217 -23.69 -31.73 5.00
C LEU A 217 -24.68 -30.97 4.12
N ALA A 218 -25.44 -30.02 4.68
CA ALA A 218 -26.34 -29.18 3.90
C ALA A 218 -25.58 -28.38 2.83
N ARG A 219 -24.42 -27.81 3.20
CA ARG A 219 -23.53 -27.09 2.27
C ARG A 219 -22.89 -27.98 1.22
N TYR A 220 -22.49 -29.20 1.59
CA TYR A 220 -22.05 -30.22 0.64
C TYR A 220 -23.13 -30.47 -0.43
N ASN A 221 -24.37 -30.77 -0.02
CA ASN A 221 -25.47 -31.05 -0.94
C ASN A 221 -25.78 -29.85 -1.85
N GLN A 222 -25.83 -28.64 -1.29
CA GLN A 222 -26.04 -27.42 -2.05
C GLN A 222 -24.95 -27.20 -3.10
N SER A 223 -23.68 -27.36 -2.71
CA SER A 223 -22.53 -27.16 -3.60
C SER A 223 -22.48 -28.23 -4.70
N TRP A 224 -22.78 -29.48 -4.36
CA TRP A 224 -22.84 -30.59 -5.32
C TRP A 224 -23.94 -30.39 -6.37
N ASN A 225 -25.13 -29.97 -5.95
CA ASN A 225 -26.23 -29.65 -6.86
C ASN A 225 -25.90 -28.46 -7.77
N THR A 226 -25.24 -27.44 -7.22
CA THR A 226 -24.78 -26.28 -7.98
C THR A 226 -23.74 -26.66 -9.02
N ALA A 227 -22.80 -27.55 -8.67
CA ALA A 227 -21.80 -28.08 -9.59
C ALA A 227 -22.46 -28.85 -10.76
N SER A 228 -23.42 -29.72 -10.45
CA SER A 228 -24.21 -30.46 -11.44
C SER A 228 -24.95 -29.50 -12.39
N TYR A 229 -25.54 -28.43 -11.87
CA TYR A 229 -26.16 -27.40 -12.70
C TYR A 229 -25.17 -26.79 -13.71
N TYR A 230 -24.00 -26.33 -13.25
CA TYR A 230 -22.98 -25.75 -14.16
C TYR A 230 -22.45 -26.77 -15.18
N GLU A 231 -22.32 -28.05 -14.79
CA GLU A 231 -21.94 -29.12 -15.70
C GLU A 231 -22.97 -29.29 -16.83
N THR A 232 -24.27 -29.29 -16.52
CA THR A 232 -25.31 -29.39 -17.56
C THR A 232 -25.34 -28.21 -18.53
N GLN A 233 -24.84 -27.04 -18.10
CA GLN A 233 -24.67 -25.86 -18.95
C GLN A 233 -23.38 -25.89 -19.78
N GLY A 234 -22.54 -26.93 -19.65
CA GLY A 234 -21.24 -27.03 -20.30
C GLY A 234 -20.16 -26.13 -19.68
N ASN A 235 -20.46 -25.44 -18.56
CA ASN A 235 -19.49 -24.61 -17.86
C ASN A 235 -18.65 -25.46 -16.89
N LEU A 236 -17.73 -26.23 -17.46
CA LEU A 236 -16.93 -27.21 -16.72
C LEU A 236 -16.00 -26.57 -15.68
N SER A 237 -15.51 -25.35 -15.92
CA SER A 237 -14.65 -24.64 -14.96
C SER A 237 -15.38 -24.32 -13.65
N GLU A 238 -16.60 -23.77 -13.75
CA GLU A 238 -17.41 -23.50 -12.55
C GLU A 238 -17.91 -24.80 -11.90
N ALA A 239 -18.24 -25.82 -12.70
CA ALA A 239 -18.59 -27.14 -12.18
C ALA A 239 -17.45 -27.74 -11.34
N MET A 240 -16.19 -27.67 -11.81
CA MET A 240 -15.02 -28.14 -11.05
C MET A 240 -14.87 -27.40 -9.72
N ARG A 241 -15.05 -26.07 -9.72
CA ARG A 241 -14.96 -25.25 -8.51
C ARG A 241 -15.98 -25.69 -7.47
N TYR A 242 -17.26 -25.83 -7.86
CA TYR A 242 -18.33 -26.20 -6.93
C TYR A 242 -18.25 -27.66 -6.49
N TYR A 243 -17.81 -28.59 -7.35
CA TYR A 243 -17.57 -29.98 -6.93
C TYR A 243 -16.44 -30.05 -5.89
N TRP A 244 -15.35 -29.30 -6.07
CA TRP A 244 -14.28 -29.23 -5.08
C TRP A 244 -14.78 -28.63 -3.75
N GLU A 245 -15.56 -27.55 -3.81
CA GLU A 245 -16.16 -26.91 -2.64
C GLU A 245 -17.08 -27.86 -1.88
N ALA A 246 -17.87 -28.67 -2.59
CA ALA A 246 -18.69 -29.71 -1.98
C ALA A 246 -17.83 -30.70 -1.19
N ILE A 247 -16.79 -31.27 -1.80
CA ILE A 247 -15.91 -32.22 -1.12
C ILE A 247 -15.18 -31.59 0.06
N PHE A 248 -14.77 -30.33 -0.02
CA PHE A 248 -14.21 -29.61 1.12
C PHE A 248 -15.19 -29.55 2.31
N TYR A 249 -16.48 -29.25 2.06
CA TYR A 249 -17.48 -29.25 3.13
C TYR A 249 -17.70 -30.64 3.71
N LEU A 250 -17.68 -31.68 2.88
CA LEU A 250 -17.84 -33.05 3.35
C LEU A 250 -16.64 -33.52 4.19
N ILE A 251 -15.41 -33.22 3.76
CA ILE A 251 -14.19 -33.47 4.55
C ILE A 251 -14.29 -32.73 5.89
N THR A 252 -14.76 -31.48 5.88
CA THR A 252 -14.94 -30.69 7.09
C THR A 252 -15.96 -31.32 8.04
N ALA A 253 -17.09 -31.80 7.51
CA ALA A 253 -18.11 -32.50 8.29
C ALA A 253 -17.52 -33.75 8.97
N VAL A 254 -16.81 -34.58 8.19
CA VAL A 254 -16.19 -35.81 8.71
C VAL A 254 -15.08 -35.50 9.71
N GLY A 255 -14.23 -34.51 9.44
CA GLY A 255 -13.20 -34.07 10.39
C GLY A 255 -13.82 -33.64 11.73
N ASN A 256 -14.90 -32.86 11.71
CA ASN A 256 -15.62 -32.49 12.92
C ASN A 256 -16.20 -33.70 13.66
N LYS A 257 -16.77 -34.67 12.93
CA LYS A 257 -17.29 -35.93 13.51
C LYS A 257 -16.17 -36.78 14.15
N LEU A 258 -14.96 -36.69 13.61
CA LEU A 258 -13.76 -37.38 14.11
C LEU A 258 -12.99 -36.57 15.17
N GLY A 259 -13.38 -35.33 15.47
CA GLY A 259 -12.64 -34.44 16.37
C GLY A 259 -11.30 -33.96 15.80
N MET A 260 -11.17 -33.89 14.48
CA MET A 260 -9.95 -33.51 13.77
C MET A 260 -10.06 -32.08 13.19
N PRO A 261 -8.96 -31.30 13.17
CA PRO A 261 -8.93 -30.00 12.49
C PRO A 261 -9.09 -30.17 10.97
N THR A 262 -9.55 -29.12 10.28
CA THR A 262 -9.93 -29.16 8.83
C THR A 262 -9.60 -27.87 8.06
N LEU A 263 -8.90 -26.92 8.68
CA LEU A 263 -8.73 -25.55 8.16
C LEU A 263 -7.64 -25.43 7.10
N SER A 264 -6.58 -26.23 7.22
CA SER A 264 -5.46 -26.26 6.29
C SER A 264 -5.56 -27.45 5.32
N LYS A 265 -4.72 -27.44 4.28
CA LYS A 265 -4.58 -28.60 3.39
C LYS A 265 -4.02 -29.82 4.14
N GLU A 266 -3.04 -29.61 5.02
CA GLU A 266 -2.48 -30.67 5.87
C GLU A 266 -3.54 -31.28 6.80
N ASP A 267 -4.43 -30.45 7.35
CA ASP A 267 -5.56 -30.92 8.14
C ASP A 267 -6.49 -31.83 7.33
N GLN A 268 -6.84 -31.43 6.10
CA GLN A 268 -7.65 -32.25 5.20
C GLN A 268 -6.94 -33.56 4.83
N ASP A 269 -5.63 -33.51 4.58
CA ASP A 269 -4.82 -34.70 4.32
C ASP A 269 -4.90 -35.69 5.49
N ASN A 270 -4.81 -35.20 6.72
CA ASN A 270 -4.92 -36.01 7.92
C ASN A 270 -6.32 -36.65 8.07
N VAL A 271 -7.38 -35.89 7.79
CA VAL A 271 -8.75 -36.44 7.76
C VAL A 271 -8.87 -37.54 6.72
N ILE A 272 -8.43 -37.30 5.48
CA ILE A 272 -8.51 -38.31 4.41
C ILE A 272 -7.71 -39.57 4.77
N ARG A 273 -6.49 -39.44 5.33
CA ARG A 273 -5.70 -40.59 5.79
C ARG A 273 -6.40 -41.38 6.89
N SER A 274 -7.02 -40.68 7.85
CA SER A 274 -7.81 -41.30 8.91
C SER A 274 -9.01 -42.08 8.35
N VAL A 275 -9.73 -41.50 7.39
CA VAL A 275 -10.83 -42.17 6.69
C VAL A 275 -10.33 -43.38 5.90
N ALA A 276 -9.27 -43.21 5.10
CA ALA A 276 -8.64 -44.27 4.32
C ALA A 276 -8.27 -45.50 5.18
N TYR A 277 -7.69 -45.26 6.35
CA TYR A 277 -7.38 -46.29 7.33
C TYR A 277 -8.63 -46.97 7.88
N ARG A 278 -9.66 -46.20 8.26
CA ARG A 278 -10.92 -46.74 8.83
C ARG A 278 -11.72 -47.58 7.83
N VAL A 279 -11.75 -47.19 6.56
CA VAL A 279 -12.47 -47.91 5.50
C VAL A 279 -11.63 -49.01 4.83
N GLY A 280 -10.35 -49.15 5.20
CA GLY A 280 -9.44 -50.14 4.62
C GLY A 280 -9.11 -49.89 3.14
N ASN A 281 -9.19 -48.64 2.66
CA ASN A 281 -8.84 -48.28 1.29
C ASN A 281 -7.67 -47.28 1.25
N PRO A 282 -6.41 -47.75 1.14
CA PRO A 282 -5.24 -46.88 1.13
C PRO A 282 -5.18 -45.97 -0.12
N GLN A 283 -5.79 -46.37 -1.24
CA GLN A 283 -5.79 -45.59 -2.49
C GLN A 283 -6.63 -44.30 -2.38
N LEU A 284 -7.48 -44.19 -1.35
CA LEU A 284 -8.33 -43.02 -1.16
C LEU A 284 -7.53 -41.72 -1.02
N TYR A 285 -6.34 -41.80 -0.40
CA TYR A 285 -5.46 -40.64 -0.27
C TYR A 285 -4.87 -40.21 -1.62
N ASP A 286 -4.50 -41.17 -2.46
CA ASP A 286 -3.96 -40.90 -3.80
C ASP A 286 -5.04 -40.29 -4.71
N ILE A 287 -6.27 -40.82 -4.65
CA ILE A 287 -7.44 -40.28 -5.36
C ILE A 287 -7.69 -38.82 -4.99
N TYR A 288 -7.60 -38.48 -3.70
CA TYR A 288 -7.74 -37.10 -3.23
C TYR A 288 -6.63 -36.18 -3.74
N ASN A 289 -5.38 -36.63 -3.72
CA ASN A 289 -4.26 -35.83 -4.21
C ASN A 289 -4.30 -35.61 -5.72
N GLU A 290 -4.69 -36.62 -6.50
CA GLU A 290 -4.86 -36.46 -7.95
C GLU A 290 -6.02 -35.52 -8.28
N ALA A 291 -7.15 -35.63 -7.58
CA ALA A 291 -8.25 -34.67 -7.74
C ALA A 291 -7.83 -33.23 -7.38
N PHE A 292 -7.07 -33.05 -6.29
CA PHE A 292 -6.51 -31.76 -5.90
C PHE A 292 -5.60 -31.19 -6.98
N LYS A 293 -4.72 -32.02 -7.55
CA LYS A 293 -3.80 -31.65 -8.62
C LYS A 293 -4.54 -31.20 -9.88
N ILE A 294 -5.53 -31.99 -10.34
CA ILE A 294 -6.39 -31.62 -11.48
C ILE A 294 -7.05 -30.26 -11.26
N ARG A 295 -7.54 -29.99 -10.05
CA ARG A 295 -8.17 -28.71 -9.68
C ARG A 295 -7.20 -27.54 -9.70
N ILE A 296 -6.01 -27.68 -9.10
CA ILE A 296 -5.04 -26.58 -9.00
C ILE A 296 -4.45 -26.23 -10.37
N GLU A 297 -4.20 -27.24 -11.20
CA GLU A 297 -3.71 -27.06 -12.57
C GLU A 297 -4.82 -26.67 -13.56
N ASN A 298 -6.08 -26.64 -13.09
CA ASN A 298 -7.27 -26.34 -13.89
C ASN A 298 -7.37 -27.18 -15.18
N ARG A 299 -7.11 -28.50 -15.08
CA ARG A 299 -7.12 -29.42 -16.23
C ARG A 299 -8.56 -29.77 -16.65
N ILE A 300 -9.22 -28.87 -17.36
CA ILE A 300 -10.63 -29.01 -17.80
C ILE A 300 -10.86 -30.28 -18.62
N ASN A 301 -9.89 -30.71 -19.44
CA ASN A 301 -10.00 -31.93 -20.25
C ASN A 301 -10.12 -33.20 -19.38
N ASP A 302 -9.66 -33.15 -18.13
CA ASP A 302 -9.72 -34.26 -17.18
C ASP A 302 -10.97 -34.20 -16.29
N PHE A 303 -11.96 -33.36 -16.62
CA PHE A 303 -13.16 -33.11 -15.81
C PHE A 303 -13.89 -34.39 -15.37
N GLN A 304 -14.07 -35.34 -16.29
CA GLN A 304 -14.79 -36.59 -15.98
C GLN A 304 -14.01 -37.45 -14.97
N ILE A 305 -12.68 -37.51 -15.11
CA ILE A 305 -11.81 -38.21 -14.16
C ILE A 305 -11.86 -37.53 -12.80
N PHE A 306 -11.79 -36.21 -12.77
CA PHE A 306 -11.90 -35.40 -11.56
C PHE A 306 -13.23 -35.64 -10.83
N LYS A 307 -14.36 -35.59 -11.55
CA LYS A 307 -15.69 -35.85 -10.97
C LYS A 307 -15.82 -37.27 -10.44
N GLU A 308 -15.25 -38.26 -11.12
CA GLU A 308 -15.23 -39.65 -10.65
C GLU A 308 -14.44 -39.79 -9.35
N TYR A 309 -13.26 -39.17 -9.25
CA TYR A 309 -12.48 -39.13 -8.01
C TYR A 309 -13.24 -38.47 -6.85
N LEU A 310 -13.89 -37.33 -7.08
CA LEU A 310 -14.69 -36.68 -6.05
C LEU A 310 -15.91 -37.52 -5.65
N SER A 311 -16.54 -38.22 -6.60
CA SER A 311 -17.67 -39.12 -6.31
C SER A 311 -17.24 -40.35 -5.51
N GLN A 312 -16.03 -40.88 -5.75
CA GLN A 312 -15.43 -41.92 -4.93
C GLN A 312 -15.14 -41.42 -3.52
N LEU A 313 -14.52 -40.24 -3.39
CA LEU A 313 -14.28 -39.61 -2.08
C LEU A 313 -15.56 -39.40 -1.30
N ALA A 314 -16.61 -38.87 -1.94
CA ALA A 314 -17.90 -38.66 -1.31
C ALA A 314 -18.50 -39.97 -0.77
N ARG A 315 -18.40 -41.08 -1.52
CA ARG A 315 -18.89 -42.39 -1.09
C ARG A 315 -18.22 -42.84 0.22
N TYR A 316 -16.88 -42.76 0.30
CA TYR A 316 -16.15 -43.18 1.48
C TYR A 316 -16.32 -42.21 2.66
N LEU A 317 -16.33 -40.90 2.41
CA LEU A 317 -16.54 -39.90 3.46
C LEU A 317 -17.93 -40.02 4.11
N ASN A 318 -18.96 -40.32 3.33
CA ASN A 318 -20.31 -40.55 3.86
C ASN A 318 -20.46 -41.86 4.65
N SER A 319 -19.50 -42.77 4.59
CA SER A 319 -19.51 -44.03 5.35
C SER A 319 -18.98 -43.89 6.78
N ILE A 320 -18.35 -42.75 7.11
CA ILE A 320 -17.78 -42.43 8.43
C ILE A 320 -18.81 -41.76 9.31
#